data_AF-A0A942Z0F3-F1
#
_entry.id   AF-A0A942Z0F3-F1
#
_cell.length_a   1.000
_cell.length_b   1.000
_cell.length_c   1.000
_cell.angle_alpha   90.00
_cell.angle_beta   90.00
_cell.angle_gamma   90.00
#
_symmetry.space_group_name_H-M   'P 1'
#
loop_
_entity.id
_entity.type
_entity.pdbx_description
1 polymer ?
#
loop_
_entity_poly.entity_id
_entity_poly.type
_entity_poly.pdbx_seq_one_letter_code
_entity_poly.pdbx_strand_id
1 'polypeptide(L)'
;MLSAIITKATGMKHLDYLTPRLCKPLGMGEVTTICCPKGIHYGGIRMKIFKEDKAKFGLLYLQKGNWDGQQIIPEYWVEEATKKLVHTWGDEHDDALGYGYQFWRWLHGAFRASGAYGQYCVVLP
;
A
#
# COMPACT_ATOMS: atom_id res chain seq x y z
N MET A 1 -4.30 -2.65 13.06
CA MET A 1 -5.66 -2.18 13.38
C MET A 1 -6.56 -2.10 12.15
N LEU A 2 -6.14 -1.45 11.04
CA LEU A 2 -6.97 -1.31 9.82
C LEU A 2 -7.51 -2.64 9.25
N SER A 3 -6.68 -3.68 9.19
CA SER A 3 -7.13 -5.04 8.79
C SER A 3 -8.31 -5.55 9.65
N ALA A 4 -8.27 -5.32 10.97
CA ALA A 4 -9.36 -5.71 11.87
C ALA A 4 -10.63 -4.87 11.64
N ILE A 5 -10.49 -3.58 11.30
CA ILE A 5 -11.61 -2.70 10.95
C ILE A 5 -12.29 -3.21 9.69
N ILE A 6 -11.53 -3.53 8.64
CA ILE A 6 -12.06 -4.12 7.40
C ILE A 6 -12.80 -5.42 7.73
N THR A 7 -12.20 -6.30 8.53
CA THR A 7 -12.85 -7.56 8.91
C THR A 7 -14.14 -7.35 9.70
N LYS A 8 -14.18 -6.41 10.64
CA LYS A 8 -15.39 -6.11 11.39
C LYS A 8 -16.47 -5.47 10.52
N ALA A 9 -16.10 -4.55 9.63
CA ALA A 9 -17.05 -3.79 8.81
C ALA A 9 -17.63 -4.61 7.65
N THR A 10 -16.88 -5.56 7.12
CA THR A 10 -17.25 -6.30 5.89
C THR A 10 -17.59 -7.76 6.15
N GLY A 11 -17.22 -8.30 7.33
CA GLY A 11 -17.26 -9.74 7.59
C GLY A 11 -16.22 -10.56 6.82
N MET A 12 -15.39 -9.92 6.00
CA MET A 12 -14.38 -10.57 5.15
C MET A 12 -12.98 -10.39 5.74
N LYS A 13 -12.08 -11.36 5.52
CA LYS A 13 -10.68 -11.11 5.83
C LYS A 13 -10.14 -10.06 4.86
N HIS A 14 -9.20 -9.25 5.35
CA HIS A 14 -8.58 -8.15 4.59
C HIS A 14 -8.19 -8.50 3.14
N LEU A 15 -7.59 -9.68 2.94
CA LEU A 15 -7.14 -10.09 1.61
C LEU A 15 -8.30 -10.57 0.73
N ASP A 16 -9.29 -11.24 1.29
CA ASP A 16 -10.50 -11.65 0.56
C ASP A 16 -11.29 -10.42 0.10
N TYR A 17 -11.28 -9.36 0.91
CA TYR A 17 -11.85 -8.07 0.55
C TYR A 17 -11.08 -7.37 -0.58
N LEU A 18 -9.73 -7.38 -0.53
CA LEU A 18 -8.87 -6.74 -1.52
C LEU A 18 -8.79 -7.48 -2.85
N THR A 19 -8.79 -8.82 -2.83
CA THR A 19 -8.54 -9.65 -4.01
C THR A 19 -9.40 -9.27 -5.21
N PRO A 20 -10.75 -9.18 -5.11
CA PRO A 20 -11.57 -8.82 -6.26
C PRO A 20 -11.49 -7.33 -6.64
N ARG A 21 -11.02 -6.46 -5.73
CA ARG A 21 -11.02 -5.00 -5.91
C ARG A 21 -9.70 -4.44 -6.40
N LEU A 22 -8.59 -5.10 -6.09
CA LEU A 22 -7.23 -4.65 -6.39
C LEU A 22 -6.43 -5.75 -7.08
N CYS A 23 -6.30 -6.93 -6.48
CA CYS A 23 -5.39 -7.96 -6.98
C CYS A 23 -5.84 -8.51 -8.35
N LYS A 24 -7.12 -8.85 -8.49
CA LYS A 24 -7.67 -9.37 -9.76
C LYS A 24 -7.62 -8.34 -10.89
N PRO A 25 -8.07 -7.07 -10.70
CA PRO A 25 -7.97 -6.06 -11.76
C PRO A 25 -6.54 -5.80 -12.24
N LEU A 26 -5.56 -5.84 -11.34
CA LEU A 26 -4.15 -5.68 -11.70
C LEU A 26 -3.53 -6.97 -12.28
N GLY A 27 -4.29 -8.07 -12.35
CA GLY A 27 -3.74 -9.37 -12.74
C GLY A 27 -2.59 -9.82 -11.84
N MET A 28 -2.67 -9.54 -10.54
CA MET A 28 -1.70 -10.01 -9.56
C MET A 28 -1.82 -11.52 -9.37
N GLY A 29 -0.68 -12.18 -9.15
CA GLY A 29 -0.63 -13.59 -8.81
C GLY A 29 -1.07 -13.85 -7.36
N GLU A 30 -0.56 -14.94 -6.78
CA GLU A 30 -0.89 -15.30 -5.41
C GLU A 30 -0.30 -14.28 -4.42
N VAL A 31 -1.18 -13.58 -3.72
CA VAL A 31 -0.84 -12.76 -2.55
C VAL A 31 -1.23 -13.53 -1.31
N THR A 32 -0.35 -13.63 -0.31
CA THR A 32 -0.67 -14.34 0.95
C THR A 32 -0.26 -13.53 2.16
N THR A 33 -0.90 -13.79 3.30
CA THR A 33 -0.52 -13.28 4.62
C THR A 33 -0.93 -14.31 5.67
N ILE A 34 -0.44 -14.14 6.90
CA ILE A 34 -0.83 -15.00 8.02
C ILE A 34 -1.95 -14.37 8.85
N CYS A 35 -2.61 -15.19 9.68
CA CYS A 35 -3.61 -14.75 10.65
C CYS A 35 -3.01 -14.65 12.05
N CYS A 36 -3.53 -13.74 12.87
CA CYS A 36 -3.36 -13.82 14.33
C CYS A 36 -4.30 -14.90 14.92
N PRO A 37 -4.16 -15.25 16.21
CA PRO A 37 -5.03 -16.24 16.85
C PRO A 37 -6.54 -15.92 16.80
N LYS A 38 -6.90 -14.64 16.59
CA LYS A 38 -8.30 -14.21 16.41
C LYS A 38 -8.80 -14.32 14.96
N GLY A 39 -8.03 -14.94 14.06
CA GLY A 39 -8.39 -15.13 12.65
C GLY A 39 -8.27 -13.87 11.78
N ILE A 40 -7.68 -12.79 12.29
CA ILE A 40 -7.51 -11.52 11.56
C ILE A 40 -6.16 -11.54 10.83
N HIS A 41 -6.17 -11.15 9.56
CA HIS A 41 -4.94 -11.03 8.75
C HIS A 41 -3.98 -9.98 9.32
N TYR A 42 -2.68 -10.28 9.29
CA TYR A 42 -1.66 -9.26 9.45
C TYR A 42 -1.67 -8.34 8.23
N GLY A 43 -2.06 -7.08 8.44
CA GLY A 43 -2.22 -6.08 7.36
C GLY A 43 -1.01 -5.17 7.15
N GLY A 44 -0.11 -5.05 8.13
CA GLY A 44 1.08 -4.18 8.05
C GLY A 44 2.40 -4.94 7.92
N ILE A 45 2.39 -6.27 8.08
CA ILE A 45 3.57 -7.14 8.03
C ILE A 45 3.19 -8.50 7.46
N ARG A 46 4.20 -9.29 7.07
CA ARG A 46 4.07 -10.72 6.69
C ARG A 46 3.22 -10.99 5.45
N MET A 47 2.99 -9.97 4.62
CA MET A 47 2.47 -10.16 3.27
C MET A 47 3.57 -10.71 2.35
N LYS A 48 3.22 -11.71 1.56
CA LYS A 48 4.06 -12.25 0.47
C LYS A 48 3.40 -11.87 -0.85
N ILE A 49 4.18 -11.21 -1.70
CA ILE A 49 3.74 -10.66 -2.99
C ILE A 49 4.90 -10.86 -3.97
N PHE A 50 4.61 -11.30 -5.19
CA PHE A 50 5.62 -11.37 -6.26
C PHE A 50 6.19 -9.99 -6.57
N LYS A 51 7.44 -9.94 -7.05
CA LYS A 51 8.13 -8.67 -7.31
C LYS A 51 7.46 -7.87 -8.42
N GLU A 52 6.98 -8.56 -9.46
CA GLU A 52 6.24 -8.00 -10.59
C GLU A 52 4.93 -7.37 -10.11
N ASP A 53 4.22 -8.04 -9.20
CA ASP A 53 2.96 -7.54 -8.65
C ASP A 53 3.14 -6.34 -7.72
N LYS A 54 4.28 -6.26 -7.00
CA LYS A 54 4.68 -5.04 -6.29
C LYS A 54 4.94 -3.88 -7.25
N ALA A 55 5.52 -4.14 -8.42
CA ALA A 55 5.74 -3.11 -9.44
C ALA A 55 4.40 -2.63 -10.04
N LYS A 56 3.45 -3.53 -10.31
CA LYS A 56 2.09 -3.16 -10.76
C LYS A 56 1.38 -2.26 -9.75
N PHE A 57 1.50 -2.56 -8.45
CA PHE A 57 0.96 -1.69 -7.40
C PHE A 57 1.60 -0.30 -7.41
N GLY A 58 2.92 -0.20 -7.57
CA GLY A 58 3.61 1.09 -7.71
C GLY A 58 3.16 1.86 -8.95
N LEU A 59 3.04 1.17 -10.10
CA LEU A 59 2.57 1.75 -11.35
C LEU A 59 1.12 2.24 -11.25
N LEU A 60 0.23 1.50 -10.57
CA LEU A 60 -1.13 1.95 -10.29
C LEU A 60 -1.14 3.30 -9.55
N TYR A 61 -0.29 3.46 -8.53
CA TYR A 61 -0.18 4.72 -7.80
C TYR A 61 0.45 5.83 -8.66
N LEU A 62 1.43 5.52 -9.51
CA LEU A 62 2.00 6.46 -10.47
C LEU A 62 0.93 6.96 -11.46
N GLN A 63 0.05 6.06 -11.90
CA GLN A 63 -1.09 6.34 -12.77
C GLN A 63 -2.32 6.87 -12.03
N LYS A 64 -2.12 7.41 -10.82
CA LYS A 64 -3.18 8.01 -9.99
C LYS A 64 -4.39 7.10 -9.77
N GLY A 65 -4.16 5.79 -9.68
CA GLY A 65 -5.18 4.79 -9.41
C GLY A 65 -5.95 4.32 -10.64
N ASN A 66 -5.61 4.79 -11.84
CA ASN A 66 -6.15 4.28 -13.09
C ASN A 66 -5.29 3.12 -13.61
N TRP A 67 -5.90 2.00 -13.95
CA TRP A 67 -5.25 0.84 -14.53
C TRP A 67 -5.96 0.47 -15.82
N ASP A 68 -5.27 0.57 -16.96
CA ASP A 68 -5.81 0.25 -18.29
C ASP A 68 -7.19 0.90 -18.58
N GLY A 69 -7.37 2.17 -18.16
CA GLY A 69 -8.60 2.93 -18.33
C GLY A 69 -9.64 2.71 -17.23
N GLN A 70 -9.44 1.75 -16.33
CA GLN A 70 -10.32 1.51 -15.19
C GLN A 70 -9.81 2.23 -13.93
N GLN A 71 -10.66 3.05 -13.29
CA GLN A 71 -10.32 3.67 -12.01
C GLN A 71 -10.46 2.66 -10.86
N ILE A 72 -9.32 2.15 -10.37
CA ILE A 72 -9.26 1.16 -9.28
C ILE A 72 -9.21 1.85 -7.91
N ILE A 73 -8.40 2.90 -7.79
CA ILE A 73 -8.29 3.74 -6.59
C ILE A 73 -8.70 5.15 -7.00
N PRO A 74 -9.59 5.86 -6.30
CA PRO A 74 -9.93 7.23 -6.64
C PRO A 74 -8.67 8.12 -6.70
N GLU A 75 -8.56 8.97 -7.72
CA GLU A 75 -7.40 9.87 -7.90
C GLU A 75 -7.15 10.74 -6.66
N TYR A 76 -8.20 11.34 -6.10
CA TYR A 76 -8.10 12.16 -4.88
C TYR A 76 -7.51 11.37 -3.70
N TRP A 77 -7.78 10.06 -3.63
CA TRP A 77 -7.25 9.22 -2.56
C TRP A 77 -5.76 8.95 -2.76
N VAL A 78 -5.32 8.72 -4.00
CA VAL A 78 -3.88 8.58 -4.30
C VAL A 78 -3.13 9.86 -3.93
N GLU A 79 -3.69 11.01 -4.27
CA GLU A 79 -3.08 12.31 -3.92
C GLU A 79 -3.04 12.53 -2.40
N GLU A 80 -4.13 12.28 -1.68
CA GLU A 80 -4.13 12.42 -0.21
C GLU A 80 -3.23 11.41 0.50
N ALA A 81 -3.25 10.15 0.07
CA ALA A 81 -2.47 9.09 0.70
C ALA A 81 -0.97 9.30 0.58
N THR A 82 -0.53 10.03 -0.45
CA THR A 82 0.88 10.24 -0.74
C THR A 82 1.37 11.62 -0.31
N LYS A 83 0.52 12.48 0.29
CA LYS A 83 0.93 13.78 0.86
C LYS A 83 1.73 13.63 2.15
N LYS A 84 2.50 14.67 2.48
CA LYS A 84 3.07 14.83 3.83
C LYS A 84 1.94 15.25 4.78
N LEU A 85 1.36 14.28 5.49
CA LEU A 85 0.31 14.56 6.48
C LEU A 85 0.89 14.77 7.88
N VAL A 86 1.98 14.07 8.20
CA VAL A 86 2.69 14.21 9.47
C VAL A 86 4.20 14.33 9.25
N HIS A 87 4.85 15.05 10.15
CA HIS A 87 6.30 15.07 10.25
C HIS A 87 6.80 13.74 10.82
N THR A 88 7.94 13.27 10.30
CA THR A 88 8.65 12.10 10.81
C THR A 88 9.90 12.56 11.57
N TRP A 89 10.43 11.69 12.42
CA TRP A 89 11.57 12.03 13.29
C TRP A 89 12.89 12.14 12.51
N GLY A 90 13.71 13.11 12.90
CA GLY A 90 15.02 13.42 12.30
C GLY A 90 14.98 14.74 11.51
N ASP A 91 16.09 15.46 11.52
CA ASP A 91 16.16 16.79 10.89
C ASP A 91 16.81 16.76 9.49
N GLU A 92 17.61 15.73 9.17
CA GLU A 92 18.48 15.75 7.98
C GLU A 92 18.70 14.39 7.30
N HIS A 93 17.69 13.52 7.19
CA HIS A 93 17.75 12.30 6.37
C HIS A 93 16.53 12.15 5.47
N ASP A 94 16.66 11.38 4.39
CA ASP A 94 15.59 11.06 3.44
C ASP A 94 14.29 10.56 4.10
N ASP A 95 14.41 9.98 5.30
CA ASP A 95 13.30 9.43 6.09
C ASP A 95 12.54 10.51 6.91
N ALA A 96 13.08 11.73 7.00
CA ALA A 96 12.48 12.89 7.68
C ALA A 96 11.45 13.63 6.80
N LEU A 97 11.26 13.20 5.55
CA LEU A 97 10.43 13.91 4.58
C LEU A 97 8.91 13.74 4.85
N GLY A 98 8.55 12.97 5.86
CA GLY A 98 7.20 12.85 6.39
C GLY A 98 6.47 11.57 5.99
N TYR A 99 5.24 11.45 6.47
CA TYR A 99 4.41 10.27 6.28
C TYR A 99 2.97 10.66 5.94
N GLY A 100 2.35 9.91 5.04
CA GLY A 100 0.96 10.09 4.61
C GLY A 100 0.27 8.73 4.58
N TYR A 101 -0.85 8.59 5.30
CA TYR A 101 -1.54 7.32 5.53
C TYR A 101 -0.64 6.12 5.76
N GLN A 102 -0.20 5.39 4.72
CA GLN A 102 0.68 4.22 4.82
C GLN A 102 1.96 4.32 3.95
N PHE A 103 2.30 5.53 3.50
CA PHE A 103 3.44 5.83 2.63
C PHE A 103 4.43 6.78 3.31
N TRP A 104 5.72 6.46 3.15
CA TRP A 104 6.81 7.37 3.48
C TRP A 104 7.04 8.32 2.31
N ARG A 105 7.18 9.61 2.60
CA ARG A 105 7.67 10.59 1.63
C ARG A 105 9.16 10.39 1.40
N TRP A 106 9.62 10.73 0.20
CA TRP A 106 11.01 10.68 -0.19
C TRP A 106 11.38 11.85 -1.11
N LEU A 107 12.63 11.87 -1.58
CA LEU A 107 13.25 12.96 -2.34
C LEU A 107 12.53 13.17 -3.68
N HIS A 108 12.62 14.38 -4.22
CA HIS A 108 12.08 14.73 -5.55
C HIS A 108 10.59 14.41 -5.72
N GLY A 109 9.81 14.53 -4.65
CA GLY A 109 8.36 14.26 -4.69
C GLY A 109 8.00 12.77 -4.64
N ALA A 110 9.00 11.89 -4.59
CA ALA A 110 8.80 10.46 -4.49
C ALA A 110 8.11 10.05 -3.18
N PHE A 111 7.53 8.85 -3.20
CA PHE A 111 7.00 8.19 -2.02
C PHE A 111 7.21 6.69 -2.12
N ARG A 112 7.17 6.01 -0.97
CA ARG A 112 7.43 4.57 -0.91
C ARG A 112 6.60 3.84 0.14
N ALA A 113 6.37 2.57 -0.12
CA ALA A 113 6.10 1.57 0.91
C ALA A 113 7.42 0.84 1.22
N SER A 114 7.82 0.85 2.49
CA SER A 114 9.04 0.20 2.97
C SER A 114 8.74 -0.85 4.03
N GLY A 115 9.52 -1.92 4.01
CA GLY A 115 9.50 -2.97 5.02
C GLY A 115 10.91 -3.31 5.50
N ALA A 116 11.00 -3.87 6.70
CA ALA A 116 12.26 -4.34 7.26
C ALA A 116 12.99 -5.29 6.30
N TYR A 117 14.33 -5.30 6.35
CA TYR A 117 15.19 -6.14 5.51
C TYR A 117 15.10 -5.80 4.01
N GLY A 118 15.06 -4.51 3.68
CA GLY A 118 15.26 -4.01 2.31
C GLY A 118 14.08 -4.20 1.36
N GLN A 119 12.85 -4.28 1.89
CA GLN A 119 11.66 -4.41 1.06
C GLN A 119 11.17 -3.03 0.62
N TYR A 120 11.16 -2.75 -0.68
CA TYR A 120 10.74 -1.46 -1.21
C TYR A 120 9.76 -1.59 -2.38
N CYS A 121 8.80 -0.67 -2.39
CA CYS A 121 8.06 -0.25 -3.57
C CYS A 121 8.16 1.28 -3.60
N VAL A 122 8.86 1.82 -4.60
CA VAL A 122 9.14 3.26 -4.72
C VAL A 122 8.44 3.78 -5.96
N VAL A 123 7.77 4.92 -5.81
CA VAL A 123 7.12 5.63 -6.91
C VAL A 123 7.83 6.97 -7.09
N LEU A 124 8.31 7.20 -8.31
CA LEU A 124 8.97 8.42 -8.75
C LEU A 124 7.98 9.13 -9.71
N PRO A 125 7.20 10.10 -9.23
CA PRO A 125 6.23 10.83 -10.05
C PRO A 125 6.88 11.80 -11.05
#